data_AF-A0A7C9B3P4-F1
#
_entry.id   AF-A0A7C9B3P4-F1
#
_cell.length_a   1.000
_cell.length_b   1.000
_cell.length_c   1.000
_cell.angle_alpha   90.00
_cell.angle_beta   90.00
_cell.angle_gamma   90.00
#
_symmetry.space_group_name_H-M   'P 1'
#
loop_
_entity.id
_entity.type
_entity.pdbx_description
1 polymer ?
#
loop_
_entity_poly.entity_id
_entity_poly.type
_entity_poly.pdbx_seq_one_letter_code
_entity_poly.pdbx_strand_id
1 'polypeptide(L)'
;MTRTNREMVQIFVFYFLVGNVFFLSLLSGSLLDELGQSFSHPRDFPSRLARAVAAQADFFTTYILTDGLSGFSLELLQAGLLTWNAIKTHTYGRGKKSSPYLFSLPYFRVIPFVCLSLLIGMVYALVAPLLLPFVVGYLYFGYAVYINQIEDVYPTMYETCGQYWPYVHSYIFFAIVLMQITMIGLFGLKSKPAASIATVPLLIFSFLFNEYCKLRFLPSFQHNLVENAGEADELDEKDGRLEINSENAARAYCPPFLTPISSNEAGSSSKHSATS
;
A
#
# COMPACT_ATOMS: atom_id res chain seq x y z
N MET A 1 3.64 -16.67 9.03
CA MET A 1 2.42 -16.21 8.32
C MET A 1 2.66 -16.38 6.84
N THR A 2 1.89 -17.24 6.17
CA THR A 2 2.08 -17.59 4.75
C THR A 2 1.77 -16.41 3.82
N ARG A 3 2.36 -16.41 2.62
CA ARG A 3 2.24 -15.35 1.58
C ARG A 3 0.79 -14.91 1.34
N THR A 4 -0.10 -15.89 1.14
CA THR A 4 -1.53 -15.69 0.89
C THR A 4 -2.24 -14.93 2.02
N ASN A 5 -1.83 -15.14 3.28
CA ASN A 5 -2.45 -14.45 4.41
C ASN A 5 -2.11 -12.95 4.42
N ARG A 6 -0.92 -12.55 3.93
CA ARG A 6 -0.55 -11.12 3.86
C ARG A 6 -1.32 -10.39 2.77
N GLU A 7 -1.50 -11.03 1.62
CA GLU A 7 -2.28 -10.49 0.49
C GLU A 7 -3.75 -10.29 0.88
N MET A 8 -4.37 -11.30 1.48
CA MET A 8 -5.77 -11.24 1.92
C MET A 8 -5.98 -10.17 2.99
N VAL A 9 -5.03 -10.00 3.90
CA VAL A 9 -5.07 -8.93 4.91
C VAL A 9 -5.01 -7.56 4.26
N GLN A 10 -4.13 -7.33 3.28
CA GLN A 10 -4.04 -6.04 2.60
C GLN A 10 -5.34 -5.68 1.86
N ILE A 11 -5.94 -6.64 1.15
CA ILE A 11 -7.21 -6.46 0.46
C ILE A 11 -8.32 -6.12 1.46
N PHE A 12 -8.41 -6.90 2.54
CA PHE A 12 -9.38 -6.67 3.60
C PHE A 12 -9.21 -5.28 4.22
N VAL A 13 -7.97 -4.87 4.55
CA VAL A 13 -7.66 -3.56 5.11
C VAL A 13 -8.08 -2.44 4.16
N PHE A 14 -7.82 -2.57 2.85
CA PHE A 14 -8.24 -1.56 1.88
C PHE A 14 -9.77 -1.40 1.84
N TYR A 15 -10.51 -2.49 1.63
CA TYR A 15 -11.97 -2.42 1.56
C TYR A 15 -12.59 -1.99 2.90
N PHE A 16 -12.01 -2.39 4.02
CA PHE A 16 -12.40 -1.92 5.35
C PHE A 16 -12.17 -0.42 5.49
N LEU A 17 -11.02 0.10 5.06
CA LEU A 17 -10.68 1.52 5.12
C LEU A 17 -11.60 2.34 4.21
N VAL A 18 -11.90 1.85 3.01
CA VAL A 18 -12.87 2.45 2.10
C VAL A 18 -14.27 2.46 2.73
N GLY A 19 -14.73 1.33 3.27
CA GLY A 19 -16.05 1.25 3.92
C GLY A 19 -16.15 2.18 5.13
N ASN A 20 -15.12 2.21 5.97
CA ASN A 20 -15.12 2.94 7.23
C ASN A 20 -14.79 4.42 7.02
N VAL A 21 -13.61 4.73 6.49
CA VAL A 21 -13.13 6.12 6.40
C VAL A 21 -13.78 6.88 5.25
N PHE A 22 -14.03 6.23 4.12
CA PHE A 22 -14.66 6.92 2.99
C PHE A 22 -16.18 6.87 3.10
N PHE A 23 -16.79 5.68 3.08
CA PHE A 23 -18.25 5.59 3.10
C PHE A 23 -18.85 6.01 4.46
N LEU A 24 -18.41 5.53 5.63
CA LEU A 24 -19.04 6.00 6.88
C LEU A 24 -18.87 7.51 7.09
N SER A 25 -17.75 8.12 6.70
CA SER A 25 -17.61 9.59 6.78
C SER A 25 -18.53 10.35 5.83
N LEU A 26 -18.80 9.80 4.64
CA LEU A 26 -19.81 10.35 3.71
C LEU A 26 -21.24 10.17 4.24
N LEU A 27 -21.48 9.08 4.96
CA LEU A 27 -22.78 8.72 5.53
C LEU A 27 -23.02 9.36 6.90
N SER A 28 -21.96 9.81 7.57
CA SER A 28 -22.01 10.39 8.91
C SER A 28 -22.86 11.66 8.92
N GLY A 29 -23.93 11.65 9.73
CA GLY A 29 -24.93 12.71 9.83
C GLY A 29 -26.31 12.27 9.35
N SER A 30 -27.16 13.24 8.98
CA SER A 30 -28.56 13.03 8.54
C SER A 30 -28.72 12.29 7.20
N LEU A 31 -27.61 11.84 6.59
CA LEU A 31 -27.58 11.18 5.28
C LEU A 31 -27.61 9.64 5.38
N LEU A 32 -27.29 9.06 6.54
CA LEU A 32 -27.50 7.63 6.82
C LEU A 32 -28.97 7.24 6.65
N ASP A 33 -29.88 8.08 7.13
CA ASP A 33 -31.33 7.89 6.99
C ASP A 33 -31.77 8.02 5.51
N GLU A 34 -31.15 8.92 4.73
CA GLU A 34 -31.43 9.03 3.30
C GLU A 34 -30.96 7.80 2.51
N LEU A 35 -29.88 7.13 2.93
CA LEU A 35 -29.38 5.92 2.26
C LEU A 35 -30.08 4.64 2.71
N GLY A 36 -30.57 4.56 3.95
CA GLY A 36 -31.51 3.53 4.38
C GLY A 36 -32.76 3.46 3.48
N GLN A 37 -33.25 4.61 3.00
CA GLN A 37 -34.35 4.69 2.03
C GLN A 37 -33.91 4.46 0.57
N SER A 38 -32.62 4.61 0.26
CA SER A 38 -32.06 4.43 -1.10
C SER A 38 -32.01 2.96 -1.53
N PHE A 39 -31.92 2.02 -0.58
CA PHE A 39 -32.13 0.59 -0.86
C PHE A 39 -33.51 0.30 -1.46
N SER A 40 -34.49 1.17 -1.19
CA SER A 40 -35.85 1.05 -1.74
C SER A 40 -35.98 1.60 -3.17
N HIS A 41 -35.08 2.50 -3.61
CA HIS A 41 -35.09 3.12 -4.95
C HIS A 41 -33.66 3.25 -5.54
N PRO A 42 -33.11 2.21 -6.19
CA PRO A 42 -31.71 2.17 -6.65
C PRO A 42 -31.36 3.21 -7.73
N ARG A 43 -32.36 3.88 -8.32
CA ARG A 43 -32.18 4.86 -9.39
C ARG A 43 -31.57 6.18 -8.90
N ASP A 44 -31.74 6.51 -7.62
CA ASP A 44 -31.25 7.76 -7.01
C ASP A 44 -29.92 7.61 -6.28
N PHE A 45 -29.33 6.41 -6.26
CA PHE A 45 -28.08 6.16 -5.53
C PHE A 45 -26.93 7.07 -6.00
N PRO A 46 -26.63 7.21 -7.31
CA PRO A 46 -25.52 8.05 -7.76
C PRO A 46 -25.71 9.53 -7.43
N SER A 47 -26.93 10.07 -7.54
CA SER A 47 -27.22 11.47 -7.27
C SER A 47 -27.14 11.79 -5.77
N ARG A 48 -27.61 10.89 -4.90
CA ARG A 48 -27.43 11.01 -3.44
C ARG A 48 -25.96 10.94 -3.04
N LEU A 49 -25.21 9.99 -3.61
CA LEU A 49 -23.77 9.85 -3.38
C LEU A 49 -23.03 11.14 -3.78
N ALA A 50 -23.31 11.70 -4.96
CA ALA A 50 -22.67 12.94 -5.42
C ALA A 50 -22.95 14.12 -4.49
N ARG A 51 -24.17 14.22 -3.93
CA ARG A 51 -24.52 15.26 -2.95
C ARG A 51 -23.76 15.09 -1.64
N ALA A 52 -23.69 13.86 -1.12
CA ALA A 52 -22.95 13.54 0.11
C ALA A 52 -21.45 13.84 -0.04
N VAL A 53 -20.85 13.43 -1.17
CA VAL A 53 -19.45 13.71 -1.50
C VAL A 53 -19.20 15.21 -1.55
N ALA A 54 -20.04 15.99 -2.23
CA ALA A 54 -19.90 17.44 -2.30
C ALA A 54 -20.00 18.11 -0.92
N ALA A 55 -20.88 17.63 -0.04
CA ALA A 55 -21.03 18.18 1.30
C ALA A 55 -19.78 17.97 2.16
N GLN A 56 -19.11 16.82 2.06
CA GLN A 56 -17.96 16.47 2.91
C GLN A 56 -16.59 16.84 2.34
N ALA A 57 -16.53 17.73 1.34
CA ALA A 57 -15.26 18.17 0.75
C ALA A 57 -14.29 18.79 1.76
N ASP A 58 -14.79 19.62 2.68
CA ASP A 58 -13.97 20.30 3.68
C ASP A 58 -13.41 19.31 4.73
N PHE A 59 -14.20 18.30 5.09
CA PHE A 59 -13.77 17.22 5.96
C PHE A 59 -12.61 16.45 5.34
N PHE A 60 -12.74 16.00 4.08
CA PHE A 60 -11.67 15.24 3.42
C PHE A 60 -10.43 16.09 3.12
N THR A 61 -10.60 17.39 2.85
CA THR A 61 -9.48 18.32 2.71
C THR A 61 -8.68 18.39 4.01
N THR A 62 -9.36 18.58 5.14
CA THR A 62 -8.72 18.62 6.46
C THR A 62 -8.10 17.27 6.82
N TYR A 63 -8.78 16.16 6.52
CA TYR A 63 -8.29 14.81 6.73
C TYR A 63 -6.96 14.56 6.00
N ILE A 64 -6.88 14.84 4.70
CA ILE A 64 -5.65 14.67 3.90
C ILE A 64 -4.54 15.59 4.42
N LEU A 65 -4.87 16.82 4.80
CA LEU A 65 -3.89 17.77 5.31
C LEU A 65 -3.32 17.29 6.65
N THR A 66 -4.17 16.87 7.59
CA THR A 66 -3.75 16.35 8.90
C THR A 66 -2.99 15.04 8.75
N ASP A 67 -3.48 14.09 7.96
CA ASP A 67 -2.80 12.81 7.73
C ASP A 67 -1.44 13.02 7.04
N GLY A 68 -1.37 13.92 6.05
CA GLY A 68 -0.12 14.27 5.39
C GLY A 68 0.89 14.93 6.31
N LEU A 69 0.54 16.08 6.89
CA LEU A 69 1.47 16.84 7.73
C LEU A 69 1.86 16.06 8.98
N SER A 70 0.89 15.56 9.75
CA SER A 70 1.18 14.87 11.01
C SER A 70 1.68 13.45 10.78
N GLY A 71 1.08 12.70 9.85
CA GLY A 71 1.48 11.32 9.55
C GLY A 71 2.89 11.25 8.99
N PHE A 72 3.22 12.04 7.96
CA PHE A 72 4.59 12.03 7.42
C PHE A 72 5.61 12.59 8.41
N SER A 73 5.27 13.58 9.24
CA SER A 73 6.19 14.07 10.28
C SER A 73 6.49 13.00 11.33
N LEU A 74 5.49 12.23 11.75
CA LEU A 74 5.66 11.13 12.71
C LEU A 74 6.45 9.97 12.12
N GLU A 75 6.24 9.68 10.83
CA GLU A 75 6.99 8.66 10.10
C GLU A 75 8.45 9.09 9.89
N LEU A 76 8.69 10.36 9.53
CA LEU A 76 10.03 10.92 9.35
C LEU A 76 10.84 10.91 10.65
N LEU A 77 10.21 11.28 11.77
CA LEU A 77 10.81 11.18 13.11
C LEU A 77 11.01 9.71 13.54
N GLN A 78 10.32 8.78 12.86
CA GLN A 78 10.21 7.39 13.24
C GLN A 78 9.79 7.23 14.71
N ALA A 79 8.75 7.97 15.11
CA ALA A 79 8.34 8.13 16.51
C ALA A 79 8.15 6.78 17.23
N GLY A 80 7.66 5.76 16.52
CA GLY A 80 7.50 4.40 17.04
C GLY A 80 8.83 3.73 17.42
N LEU A 81 9.85 3.77 16.55
CA LEU A 81 11.16 3.18 16.88
C LEU A 81 11.90 4.01 17.92
N LEU A 82 11.79 5.34 17.86
CA LEU A 82 12.45 6.22 18.83
C LEU A 82 11.88 6.01 20.24
N THR A 83 10.56 5.94 20.39
CA THR A 83 9.91 5.67 21.68
C THR A 83 10.24 4.26 22.19
N TRP A 84 10.22 3.24 21.32
CA TRP A 84 10.61 1.89 21.69
C TRP A 84 12.07 1.81 22.15
N ASN A 85 12.97 2.45 21.43
CA ASN A 85 14.39 2.50 21.79
C ASN A 85 14.61 3.27 23.10
N ALA A 86 13.89 4.36 23.34
CA ALA A 86 13.93 5.11 24.60
C ALA A 86 13.46 4.25 25.78
N ILE A 87 12.33 3.54 25.63
CA ILE A 87 11.80 2.61 26.64
C ILE A 87 12.80 1.48 26.90
N LYS A 88 13.32 0.85 25.86
CA LYS A 88 14.30 -0.24 25.99
C LYS A 88 15.58 0.22 26.68
N THR A 89 16.08 1.41 26.33
CA THR A 89 17.27 1.98 26.95
C THR A 89 17.04 2.30 28.43
N HIS A 90 15.85 2.78 28.77
CA HIS A 90 15.48 3.13 30.15
C HIS A 90 15.17 1.91 31.03
N THR A 91 14.60 0.82 30.47
CA THR A 91 14.19 -0.36 31.22
C THR A 91 15.21 -1.50 31.22
N TYR A 92 15.95 -1.72 30.12
CA TYR A 92 16.84 -2.88 29.91
C TYR A 92 18.35 -2.53 29.97
N GLY A 93 18.73 -1.60 30.85
CA GLY A 93 20.06 -0.98 30.94
C GLY A 93 21.30 -1.84 30.58
N ARG A 94 22.21 -1.18 29.85
CA ARG A 94 23.68 -1.38 29.75
C ARG A 94 24.20 -2.81 29.61
N GLY A 95 24.63 -3.16 28.40
CA GLY A 95 25.77 -4.08 28.22
C GLY A 95 25.63 -5.16 27.16
N LYS A 96 24.41 -5.41 26.63
CA LYS A 96 24.25 -6.36 25.52
C LYS A 96 24.36 -5.59 24.20
N LYS A 97 25.23 -6.05 23.28
CA LYS A 97 25.28 -5.56 21.88
C LYS A 97 23.85 -5.60 21.34
N SER A 98 23.20 -4.44 21.32
CA SER A 98 21.81 -4.34 20.92
C SER A 98 21.84 -4.40 19.40
N SER A 99 21.56 -5.58 18.84
CA SER A 99 21.08 -5.61 17.46
C SER A 99 19.85 -4.70 17.42
N PRO A 100 19.85 -3.62 16.62
CA PRO A 100 18.65 -2.84 16.43
C PRO A 100 17.63 -3.81 15.83
N TYR A 101 16.52 -4.05 16.54
CA TYR A 101 15.38 -4.75 15.98
C TYR A 101 14.77 -3.81 14.95
N LEU A 102 15.27 -3.90 13.71
CA LEU A 102 14.81 -3.10 12.61
C LEU A 102 13.44 -3.63 12.19
N PHE A 103 12.42 -2.79 12.37
CA PHE A 103 11.07 -3.09 11.91
C PHE A 103 11.08 -3.01 10.38
N SER A 104 10.59 -4.04 9.70
CA SER A 104 10.40 -3.98 8.24
C SER A 104 9.27 -3.01 7.91
N LEU A 105 9.40 -2.26 6.81
CA LEU A 105 8.34 -1.37 6.33
C LEU A 105 7.02 -2.15 6.20
N PRO A 106 5.92 -1.72 6.84
CA PRO A 106 4.64 -2.43 6.81
C PRO A 106 3.91 -2.15 5.49
N TYR A 107 4.36 -2.77 4.40
CA TYR A 107 3.80 -2.60 3.05
C TYR A 107 2.27 -2.76 3.00
N PHE A 108 1.75 -3.76 3.73
CA PHE A 108 0.32 -4.08 3.81
C PHE A 108 -0.53 -2.95 4.42
N ARG A 109 0.06 -2.04 5.19
CA ARG A 109 -0.64 -0.89 5.79
C ARG A 109 -0.43 0.36 4.95
N VAL A 110 0.80 0.64 4.53
CA VAL A 110 1.12 1.87 3.78
C VAL A 110 0.39 1.90 2.43
N ILE A 111 0.40 0.79 1.69
CA ILE A 111 -0.19 0.74 0.34
C ILE A 111 -1.70 1.06 0.36
N PRO A 112 -2.55 0.42 1.20
CA PRO A 112 -3.97 0.77 1.28
C PRO A 112 -4.25 2.22 1.65
N PHE A 113 -3.46 2.82 2.56
CA PHE A 113 -3.65 4.22 2.97
C PHE A 113 -3.33 5.19 1.82
N VAL A 114 -2.22 4.99 1.12
CA VAL A 114 -1.88 5.81 -0.06
C VAL A 114 -2.93 5.63 -1.16
N CYS A 115 -3.42 4.40 -1.38
CA CYS A 115 -4.48 4.13 -2.34
C CYS A 115 -5.83 4.77 -1.94
N LEU A 116 -6.12 4.90 -0.63
CA LEU A 116 -7.29 5.64 -0.15
C LEU A 116 -7.16 7.14 -0.43
N SER A 117 -6.00 7.75 -0.17
CA SER A 117 -5.75 9.16 -0.48
C SER A 117 -5.90 9.42 -1.99
N LEU A 118 -5.43 8.48 -2.83
CA LEU A 118 -5.64 8.52 -4.27
C LEU A 118 -7.12 8.36 -4.65
N LEU A 119 -7.86 7.44 -4.01
CA LEU A 119 -9.30 7.28 -4.20
C LEU A 119 -10.05 8.59 -3.92
N ILE A 120 -9.77 9.21 -2.78
CA ILE A 120 -10.36 10.50 -2.40
C ILE A 120 -10.00 11.55 -3.45
N GLY A 121 -8.73 11.68 -3.83
CA GLY A 121 -8.29 12.62 -4.86
C GLY A 121 -9.02 12.44 -6.19
N MET A 122 -9.20 11.20 -6.66
CA MET A 122 -9.90 10.90 -7.91
C MET A 122 -11.38 11.25 -7.84
N VAL A 123 -12.08 10.91 -6.76
CA VAL A 123 -13.50 11.24 -6.60
C VAL A 123 -13.71 12.76 -6.50
N TYR A 124 -12.87 13.45 -5.72
CA TYR A 124 -12.99 14.89 -5.49
C TYR A 124 -12.44 15.76 -6.62
N ALA A 125 -11.64 15.21 -7.54
CA ALA A 125 -11.14 15.93 -8.71
C ALA A 125 -12.27 16.63 -9.51
N LEU A 126 -13.44 16.00 -9.59
CA LEU A 126 -14.61 16.52 -10.30
C LEU A 126 -15.52 17.40 -9.44
N VAL A 127 -15.54 17.16 -8.13
CA VAL A 127 -16.49 17.80 -7.20
C VAL A 127 -15.90 19.08 -6.60
N ALA A 128 -14.66 19.02 -6.13
CA ALA A 128 -13.94 20.11 -5.48
C ALA A 128 -12.47 20.12 -5.97
N PRO A 129 -12.18 20.74 -7.14
CA PRO A 129 -10.86 20.70 -7.75
C PRO A 129 -9.76 21.34 -6.88
N LEU A 130 -10.13 22.18 -5.91
CA LEU A 130 -9.18 22.77 -4.96
C LEU A 130 -8.54 21.74 -4.03
N LEU A 131 -9.16 20.56 -3.82
CA LEU A 131 -8.58 19.46 -3.03
C LEU A 131 -7.42 18.77 -3.77
N LEU A 132 -7.44 18.78 -5.09
CA LEU A 132 -6.47 18.09 -5.95
C LEU A 132 -5.00 18.53 -5.71
N PRO A 133 -4.65 19.84 -5.67
CA PRO A 133 -3.29 20.24 -5.34
C PRO A 133 -2.83 19.78 -3.95
N PHE A 134 -3.74 19.71 -2.97
CA PHE A 134 -3.39 19.17 -1.64
C PHE A 134 -3.06 17.68 -1.68
N VAL A 135 -3.81 16.89 -2.46
CA VAL A 135 -3.52 15.45 -2.64
C VAL A 135 -2.22 15.24 -3.42
N VAL A 136 -1.97 16.04 -4.46
CA VAL A 136 -0.69 15.96 -5.21
C VAL A 136 0.47 16.32 -4.28
N GLY A 137 0.33 17.38 -3.47
CA GLY A 137 1.29 17.73 -2.44
C GLY A 137 1.52 16.58 -1.45
N TYR A 138 0.45 15.94 -0.96
CA TYR A 138 0.53 14.76 -0.11
C TYR A 138 1.34 13.63 -0.74
N LEU A 139 1.08 13.30 -2.01
CA LEU A 139 1.81 12.25 -2.72
C LEU A 139 3.30 12.60 -2.91
N TYR A 140 3.61 13.86 -3.21
CA TYR A 140 4.98 14.33 -3.35
C TYR A 140 5.75 14.29 -2.02
N PHE A 141 5.15 14.78 -0.94
CA PHE A 141 5.74 14.68 0.40
C PHE A 141 5.92 13.23 0.83
N GLY A 142 4.91 12.38 0.61
CA GLY A 142 4.99 10.95 0.88
C GLY A 142 6.15 10.29 0.11
N TYR A 143 6.30 10.60 -1.18
CA TYR A 143 7.43 10.11 -1.98
C TYR A 143 8.79 10.50 -1.37
N ALA A 144 8.97 11.77 -1.01
CA ALA A 144 10.21 12.28 -0.43
C ALA A 144 10.52 11.66 0.95
N VAL A 145 9.50 11.45 1.80
CA VAL A 145 9.70 10.80 3.11
C VAL A 145 10.03 9.31 2.93
N TYR A 146 9.25 8.58 2.12
CA TYR A 146 9.45 7.15 1.98
C TYR A 146 10.75 6.78 1.26
N ILE A 147 11.22 7.58 0.29
CA ILE A 147 12.52 7.30 -0.35
C ILE A 147 13.67 7.42 0.67
N ASN A 148 13.66 8.47 1.49
CA ASN A 148 14.67 8.65 2.55
C ASN A 148 14.60 7.51 3.58
N GLN A 149 13.39 7.09 3.96
CA GLN A 149 13.21 6.00 4.92
C GLN A 149 13.66 4.64 4.38
N ILE A 150 13.43 4.37 3.09
CA ILE A 150 13.86 3.12 2.46
C ILE A 150 15.40 3.07 2.34
N GLU A 151 16.05 4.20 2.08
CA GLU A 151 17.51 4.27 1.96
C GLU A 151 18.23 4.17 3.32
N ASP A 152 17.78 4.94 4.32
CA ASP A 152 18.54 5.11 5.56
C ASP A 152 18.10 4.19 6.72
N VAL A 153 16.84 3.74 6.71
CA VAL A 153 16.20 3.22 7.93
C VAL A 153 15.70 1.79 7.77
N TYR A 154 15.01 1.49 6.66
CA TYR A 154 14.32 0.22 6.48
C TYR A 154 15.21 -0.81 5.75
N PRO A 155 15.70 -1.87 6.42
CA PRO A 155 16.36 -2.96 5.70
C PRO A 155 15.34 -3.72 4.84
N THR A 156 15.71 -4.04 3.61
CA THR A 156 14.90 -4.86 2.70
C THR A 156 14.92 -6.33 3.14
N MET A 157 14.02 -6.68 4.07
CA MET A 157 13.89 -8.05 4.58
C MET A 157 13.17 -8.99 3.61
N TYR A 158 12.35 -8.43 2.71
CA TYR A 158 11.54 -9.20 1.77
C TYR A 158 11.56 -8.54 0.40
N GLU A 159 12.13 -9.23 -0.58
CA GLU A 159 12.01 -8.88 -1.99
C GLU A 159 10.71 -9.45 -2.54
N THR A 160 9.78 -8.58 -2.92
CA THR A 160 8.46 -8.98 -3.47
C THR A 160 8.39 -8.86 -4.98
N CYS A 161 9.46 -8.37 -5.64
CA CYS A 161 9.58 -8.25 -7.10
C CYS A 161 8.34 -7.62 -7.78
N GLY A 162 7.73 -6.61 -7.15
CA GLY A 162 6.58 -5.90 -7.72
C GLY A 162 5.25 -6.67 -7.71
N GLN A 163 5.14 -7.81 -7.01
CA GLN A 163 3.92 -8.62 -6.93
C GLN A 163 2.70 -7.88 -6.36
N TYR A 164 2.91 -6.75 -5.65
CA TYR A 164 1.81 -5.92 -5.15
C TYR A 164 1.13 -5.06 -6.23
N TRP A 165 1.77 -4.89 -7.40
CA TRP A 165 1.30 -4.00 -8.46
C TRP A 165 -0.11 -4.32 -8.99
N PRO A 166 -0.49 -5.59 -9.24
CA PRO A 166 -1.84 -5.92 -9.69
C PRO A 166 -2.93 -5.51 -8.70
N TYR A 167 -2.64 -5.55 -7.39
CA TYR A 167 -3.57 -5.11 -6.35
C TYR A 167 -3.72 -3.59 -6.36
N VAL A 168 -2.61 -2.86 -6.45
CA VAL A 168 -2.62 -1.39 -6.58
C VAL A 168 -3.40 -0.97 -7.82
N HIS A 169 -3.18 -1.62 -8.96
CA HIS A 169 -3.95 -1.39 -10.18
C HIS A 169 -5.45 -1.62 -9.97
N SER A 170 -5.84 -2.68 -9.25
CA SER A 170 -7.25 -2.93 -8.92
C SER A 170 -7.86 -1.84 -8.04
N TYR A 171 -7.10 -1.26 -7.09
CA TYR A 171 -7.55 -0.16 -6.25
C TYR A 171 -7.72 1.15 -7.04
N ILE A 172 -6.77 1.44 -7.94
CA ILE A 172 -6.86 2.59 -8.86
C ILE A 172 -8.08 2.43 -9.77
N PHE A 173 -8.30 1.24 -10.31
CA PHE A 173 -9.47 0.94 -11.13
C PHE A 173 -10.77 1.15 -10.35
N PHE A 174 -10.85 0.66 -9.11
CA PHE A 174 -11.98 0.92 -8.23
C PHE A 174 -12.20 2.42 -8.01
N ALA A 175 -11.14 3.20 -7.83
CA ALA A 175 -11.24 4.66 -7.70
C ALA A 175 -11.78 5.36 -8.95
N ILE A 176 -11.34 4.93 -10.14
CA ILE A 176 -11.85 5.45 -11.42
C ILE A 176 -13.34 5.13 -11.58
N VAL A 177 -13.77 3.89 -11.26
CA VAL A 177 -15.18 3.50 -11.31
C VAL A 177 -16.02 4.34 -10.35
N LEU A 178 -15.54 4.55 -9.11
CA LEU A 178 -16.26 5.35 -8.13
C LEU A 178 -16.35 6.83 -8.53
N MET A 179 -15.28 7.38 -9.12
CA MET A 179 -15.29 8.72 -9.72
C MET A 179 -16.35 8.83 -10.82
N GLN A 180 -16.44 7.85 -11.73
CA GLN A 180 -17.43 7.84 -12.81
C GLN A 180 -18.87 7.71 -12.31
N ILE A 181 -19.12 6.89 -11.27
CA ILE A 181 -20.44 6.80 -10.63
C ILE A 181 -20.83 8.15 -10.03
N THR A 182 -19.89 8.80 -9.32
CA THR A 182 -20.11 10.13 -8.72
C THR A 182 -20.35 11.18 -9.81
N MET A 183 -19.64 11.10 -10.94
CA MET A 183 -19.80 11.97 -12.12
C MET A 183 -21.19 11.86 -12.73
N ILE A 184 -21.70 10.64 -12.92
CA ILE A 184 -23.08 10.38 -13.38
C ILE A 184 -24.08 11.03 -12.42
N GLY A 185 -23.87 10.86 -11.11
CA GLY A 185 -24.68 11.48 -10.08
C GLY A 185 -24.68 13.01 -10.12
N LEU A 186 -23.51 13.62 -10.26
CA LEU A 186 -23.33 15.06 -10.29
C LEU A 186 -24.00 15.71 -11.52
N PHE A 187 -23.89 15.09 -12.70
CA PHE A 187 -24.58 15.57 -13.90
C PHE A 187 -26.09 15.34 -13.86
N GLY A 188 -26.53 14.25 -13.22
CA GLY A 188 -27.94 14.01 -12.90
C GLY A 188 -28.52 15.13 -12.04
N LEU A 189 -27.81 15.55 -10.99
CA LEU A 189 -28.21 16.67 -10.13
C LEU A 189 -28.27 18.02 -10.86
N LYS A 190 -27.35 18.26 -11.81
CA LYS A 190 -27.31 19.50 -12.61
C LYS A 190 -28.29 19.49 -13.79
N SER A 191 -29.20 18.51 -13.90
CA SER A 191 -30.19 18.38 -14.96
C SER A 191 -29.60 18.44 -16.38
N LYS A 192 -28.39 17.88 -16.57
CA LYS A 192 -27.73 17.78 -17.89
C LYS A 192 -27.70 16.31 -18.36
N PRO A 193 -28.83 15.77 -18.87
CA PRO A 193 -28.96 14.35 -19.19
C PRO A 193 -27.98 13.91 -20.30
N ALA A 194 -27.67 14.78 -21.26
CA ALA A 194 -26.71 14.49 -22.33
C ALA A 194 -25.31 14.15 -21.80
N ALA A 195 -24.84 14.85 -20.76
CA ALA A 195 -23.53 14.59 -20.15
C ALA A 195 -23.51 13.29 -19.33
N SER A 196 -24.61 12.99 -18.65
CA SER A 196 -24.76 11.72 -17.90
C SER A 196 -24.70 10.51 -18.84
N ILE A 197 -25.42 10.57 -19.97
CA ILE A 197 -25.42 9.51 -20.99
C ILE A 197 -24.01 9.33 -21.61
N ALA A 198 -23.29 10.43 -21.88
CA ALA A 198 -21.93 10.38 -22.41
C ALA A 198 -20.91 9.73 -21.45
N THR A 199 -21.23 9.64 -20.15
CA THR A 199 -20.35 9.02 -19.14
C THR A 199 -20.47 7.49 -19.15
N VAL A 200 -21.59 6.94 -19.63
CA VAL A 200 -21.84 5.49 -19.66
C VAL A 200 -20.86 4.73 -20.58
N PRO A 201 -20.60 5.17 -21.84
CA PRO A 201 -19.57 4.57 -22.69
C PRO A 201 -18.18 4.60 -22.06
N LEU A 202 -17.84 5.66 -21.32
CA LEU A 202 -16.56 5.78 -20.61
C LEU A 202 -16.39 4.67 -19.57
N LEU A 203 -17.45 4.34 -18.84
CA LEU A 203 -17.44 3.27 -17.84
C LEU A 203 -17.25 1.89 -18.48
N ILE A 204 -17.92 1.65 -19.61
CA ILE A 204 -17.75 0.40 -20.38
C ILE A 204 -16.30 0.29 -20.89
N PHE A 205 -15.76 1.36 -21.48
CA PHE A 205 -14.37 1.38 -21.95
C PHE A 205 -13.37 1.13 -20.82
N SER A 206 -13.61 1.72 -19.64
CA SER A 206 -12.76 1.51 -18.45
C SER A 206 -12.75 0.03 -18.04
N PHE A 207 -13.92 -0.62 -18.02
CA PHE A 207 -14.02 -2.05 -17.73
C PHE A 207 -13.30 -2.92 -18.77
N LEU A 208 -13.50 -2.63 -20.06
CA LEU A 208 -12.82 -3.36 -21.14
C LEU A 208 -11.30 -3.20 -21.04
N PHE A 209 -10.82 -1.99 -20.71
CA PHE A 209 -9.40 -1.74 -20.49
C PHE A 209 -8.86 -2.53 -19.30
N ASN A 210 -9.58 -2.60 -18.18
CA ASN A 210 -9.17 -3.40 -17.03
C ASN A 210 -9.08 -4.90 -17.37
N GLU A 211 -10.07 -5.45 -18.06
CA GLU A 211 -10.05 -6.86 -18.49
C GLU A 211 -8.92 -7.12 -19.49
N TYR A 212 -8.67 -6.21 -20.43
CA TYR A 212 -7.51 -6.28 -21.32
C TYR A 212 -6.19 -6.29 -20.55
N CYS A 213 -6.03 -5.39 -19.57
CA CYS A 213 -4.84 -5.32 -18.74
C CYS A 213 -4.62 -6.59 -17.91
N LYS A 214 -5.69 -7.15 -17.32
CA LYS A 214 -5.61 -8.42 -16.59
C LYS A 214 -5.21 -9.57 -17.51
N LEU A 215 -5.87 -9.72 -18.66
CA LEU A 215 -5.58 -10.80 -19.59
C LEU A 215 -4.15 -10.73 -20.15
N ARG A 216 -3.64 -9.52 -20.40
CA ARG A 216 -2.33 -9.32 -21.01
C ARG A 216 -1.17 -9.31 -20.01
N PHE A 217 -1.30 -8.62 -18.89
CA PHE A 217 -0.18 -8.34 -17.98
C PHE A 217 -0.18 -9.19 -16.71
N LEU A 218 -1.34 -9.66 -16.23
CA LEU A 218 -1.41 -10.45 -15.00
C LEU A 218 -0.57 -11.74 -15.06
N PRO A 219 -0.54 -12.50 -16.20
CA PRO A 219 0.27 -13.70 -16.30
C PRO A 219 1.76 -13.45 -16.02
N SER A 220 2.28 -12.30 -16.43
CA SER A 220 3.69 -11.92 -16.22
C SER A 220 4.05 -11.67 -14.76
N PHE A 221 3.09 -11.31 -13.91
CA PHE A 221 3.32 -11.11 -12.47
C PHE A 221 3.16 -12.40 -11.65
N GLN A 222 2.43 -13.39 -12.19
CA GLN A 222 2.14 -14.65 -11.48
C GLN A 222 3.11 -15.77 -11.87
N HIS A 223 3.60 -15.76 -13.11
CA HIS A 223 4.47 -16.79 -13.63
C HIS A 223 5.79 -16.18 -14.11
N ASN A 224 6.89 -16.74 -13.61
CA ASN A 224 8.21 -16.47 -14.18
C ASN A 224 8.31 -17.23 -15.52
N LEU A 225 8.75 -16.52 -16.57
CA LEU A 225 8.97 -17.12 -17.87
C LEU A 225 10.16 -18.08 -17.79
N VAL A 226 10.01 -19.28 -18.37
CA VAL A 226 11.09 -20.29 -18.43
C VAL A 226 12.29 -19.76 -19.19
N GLU A 227 12.07 -18.92 -20.21
CA GLU A 227 13.11 -18.22 -20.96
C GLU A 227 13.98 -17.34 -20.05
N ASN A 228 13.37 -16.46 -19.26
CA ASN A 228 14.09 -15.63 -18.29
C ASN A 228 14.86 -16.46 -17.26
N ALA A 229 14.31 -17.62 -16.86
CA ALA A 229 15.00 -18.53 -15.96
C ALA A 229 16.24 -19.16 -16.64
N GLY A 230 16.12 -19.59 -17.90
CA GLY A 230 17.24 -20.12 -18.67
C GLY A 230 18.34 -19.09 -18.90
N GLU A 231 17.99 -17.84 -19.25
CA GLU A 231 18.96 -16.76 -19.39
C GLU A 231 19.67 -16.44 -18.06
N ALA A 232 18.94 -16.47 -16.94
CA ALA A 232 19.53 -16.28 -15.61
C ALA A 232 20.51 -17.41 -15.25
N ASP A 233 20.17 -18.67 -15.57
CA ASP A 233 21.05 -19.82 -15.35
C ASP A 233 22.33 -19.72 -16.19
N GLU A 234 22.24 -19.31 -17.47
CA GLU A 234 23.41 -19.09 -18.33
C GLU A 234 24.32 -17.96 -17.82
N LEU A 235 23.74 -16.91 -17.24
CA LEU A 235 24.50 -15.82 -16.63
C LEU A 235 25.21 -16.27 -15.35
N ASP A 236 24.52 -17.03 -14.50
CA ASP A 236 25.11 -17.60 -13.27
C ASP A 236 26.26 -18.58 -13.59
N GLU A 237 26.18 -19.32 -14.70
CA GLU A 237 27.26 -20.18 -15.19
C GLU A 237 28.47 -19.37 -15.67
N LYS A 238 28.24 -18.30 -16.47
CA LYS A 238 29.30 -17.39 -16.94
C LYS A 238 30.03 -16.69 -15.79
N ASP A 239 29.31 -16.31 -14.76
CA ASP A 239 29.86 -15.67 -13.56
C ASP A 239 30.51 -16.67 -12.58
N GLY A 240 30.40 -17.99 -12.84
CA GLY A 240 30.91 -19.05 -11.98
C GLY A 240 30.20 -19.13 -10.62
N ARG A 241 28.96 -18.62 -10.53
CA ARG A 241 28.16 -18.56 -9.29
C ARG A 241 27.21 -19.72 -9.13
N LEU A 242 26.96 -20.49 -10.19
CA LEU A 242 25.98 -21.57 -10.25
C LEU A 242 26.12 -22.57 -9.08
N GLU A 243 27.33 -23.08 -8.84
CA GLU A 243 27.60 -24.08 -7.82
C GLU A 243 27.37 -23.52 -6.40
N ILE A 244 27.83 -22.29 -6.14
CA ILE A 244 27.65 -21.58 -4.87
C ILE A 244 26.16 -21.31 -4.60
N ASN A 245 25.42 -20.86 -5.62
CA ASN A 245 23.98 -20.63 -5.51
C ASN A 245 23.22 -21.93 -5.21
N SER A 246 23.64 -23.05 -5.83
CA SER A 246 23.05 -24.37 -5.59
C SER A 246 23.27 -24.87 -4.16
N GLU A 247 24.48 -24.70 -3.60
CA GLU A 247 24.78 -25.05 -2.20
C GLU A 247 24.01 -24.16 -1.22
N ASN A 248 23.93 -22.86 -1.51
CA ASN A 248 23.16 -21.91 -0.70
C ASN A 248 21.67 -22.28 -0.70
N ALA A 249 21.10 -22.65 -1.85
CA ALA A 249 19.71 -23.07 -1.96
C ALA A 249 19.42 -24.35 -1.14
N ALA A 250 20.35 -25.31 -1.13
CA ALA A 250 20.25 -26.52 -0.31
C ALA A 250 20.22 -26.21 1.19
N ARG A 251 20.90 -25.15 1.64
CA ARG A 251 20.97 -24.73 3.05
C ARG A 251 19.91 -23.69 3.43
N ALA A 252 19.31 -22.99 2.48
CA ALA A 252 18.44 -21.83 2.72
C ALA A 252 17.18 -22.15 3.53
N TYR A 253 16.60 -23.34 3.33
CA TYR A 253 15.36 -23.76 4.02
C TYR A 253 15.61 -24.69 5.21
N CYS A 254 16.86 -24.81 5.67
CA CYS A 254 17.17 -25.53 6.89
C CYS A 254 16.56 -24.78 8.09
N PRO A 255 15.80 -25.47 8.96
CA PRO A 255 15.24 -24.83 10.13
C PRO A 255 16.36 -24.36 11.08
N PRO A 256 16.12 -23.33 11.91
CA PRO A 256 17.17 -22.68 12.72
C PRO A 256 17.91 -23.61 13.69
N PHE A 257 17.34 -24.77 14.00
CA PHE A 257 17.96 -25.77 14.88
C PHE A 257 18.89 -26.76 14.16
N LEU A 258 18.86 -26.79 12.82
CA LEU A 258 19.74 -27.63 11.98
C LEU A 258 20.84 -26.84 11.28
N THR A 259 20.89 -25.52 11.44
CA THR A 259 21.97 -24.70 10.85
C THR A 259 23.28 -24.99 11.55
N PRO A 260 24.36 -25.36 10.83
CA PRO A 260 25.67 -25.56 11.43
C PRO A 260 26.12 -24.25 12.08
N ILE A 261 26.57 -24.32 13.34
CA ILE A 261 27.12 -23.18 14.07
C ILE A 261 28.31 -22.66 13.26
N SER A 262 28.18 -21.49 12.64
CA SER A 262 29.27 -20.89 11.89
C SER A 262 30.39 -20.55 12.87
N SER A 263 31.59 -21.06 12.59
CA SER A 263 32.79 -20.97 13.43
C SER A 263 33.31 -19.54 13.66
N ASN A 264 32.60 -18.51 13.21
CA ASN A 264 33.03 -17.11 13.29
C ASN A 264 32.67 -16.42 14.61
N GLU A 265 31.76 -16.96 15.44
CA GLU A 265 31.48 -16.41 16.77
C GLU A 265 32.42 -16.96 17.87
N ALA A 266 33.09 -18.08 17.63
CA ALA A 266 33.99 -18.71 18.62
C ALA A 266 35.38 -18.05 18.71
N GLY A 267 35.76 -17.22 17.73
CA GLY A 267 37.11 -16.63 17.65
C GLY A 267 37.36 -15.42 18.55
N SER A 268 36.33 -14.81 19.15
CA SER A 268 36.49 -13.60 19.98
C SER A 268 36.54 -13.85 21.49
N SER A 269 36.30 -15.09 21.96
CA SER A 269 36.24 -15.39 23.40
C SER A 269 37.51 -16.07 23.95
N SER A 270 38.47 -16.47 23.11
CA SER A 270 39.64 -17.26 23.57
C SER A 270 40.94 -16.49 23.79
N LYS A 271 40.98 -15.16 23.59
CA LYS A 271 42.23 -14.37 23.70
C LYS A 271 42.50 -13.67 25.04
N HIS A 272 41.71 -13.90 26.09
CA HIS A 272 41.92 -13.24 27.39
C HIS A 272 42.39 -14.13 28.55
N SER A 273 42.78 -15.38 28.30
CA SER A 273 43.28 -16.28 29.36
C SER A 273 44.55 -17.02 28.97
N ALA A 274 45.61 -16.28 28.62
CA ALA A 274 47.00 -16.77 28.70
C ALA A 274 47.94 -15.61 28.40
N THR A 275 48.51 -15.00 29.44
CA THR A 275 49.92 -14.62 29.59
C THR A 275 50.09 -13.66 30.77
N SER A 276 50.85 -14.14 31.76
CA SER A 276 51.55 -13.43 32.86
C SER A 276 50.78 -12.60 33.88
#